data_AF-A0A533SKT7-F1
#
_entry.id   AF-A0A533SKT7-F1
#
_cell.length_a   1.000
_cell.length_b   1.000
_cell.length_c   1.000
_cell.angle_alpha   90.00
_cell.angle_beta   90.00
_cell.angle_gamma   90.00
#
_symmetry.space_group_name_H-M   'P 1'
#
loop_
_entity.id
_entity.type
_entity.pdbx_description
1 polymer ?
#
loop_
_entity_poly.entity_id
_entity_poly.type
_entity_poly.pdbx_seq_one_letter_code
_entity_poly.pdbx_strand_id
1 'polypeptide(L)' 'MTDPEFLKNLALVKEIEITVTGRKSGRSISTPVWFVHEGQKLYLIPVKGTHSNWYKNVLAKPTMQLSTGGRKVT' A
#
# COMPACT_ATOMS: atom_id res chain seq x y z
N MET A 1 -0.81 -8.11 10.12
CA MET A 1 -1.36 -8.70 8.88
C MET A 1 -1.48 -10.21 9.12
N THR A 2 -2.69 -10.74 9.30
CA THR A 2 -2.93 -12.12 9.75
C THR A 2 -3.53 -13.03 8.67
N ASP A 3 -3.72 -12.52 7.45
CA ASP A 3 -4.29 -13.27 6.33
C ASP A 3 -3.18 -14.09 5.62
N PRO A 4 -3.16 -15.43 5.75
CA PRO A 4 -2.07 -16.24 5.23
C PRO A 4 -2.01 -16.27 3.70
N GLU A 5 -3.15 -16.18 3.02
CA GLU A 5 -3.17 -16.13 1.55
C GLU A 5 -2.68 -14.78 1.03
N PHE A 6 -2.94 -13.69 1.76
CA PHE A 6 -2.38 -12.39 1.42
C PHE A 6 -0.84 -12.43 1.49
N LEU A 7 -0.29 -13.02 2.56
CA LEU A 7 1.17 -13.16 2.73
C LEU A 7 1.78 -14.05 1.64
N LYS A 8 1.10 -15.13 1.24
CA LYS A 8 1.53 -15.96 0.09
C LYS A 8 1.55 -15.15 -1.20
N ASN A 9 0.53 -14.33 -1.45
CA ASN A 9 0.45 -13.49 -2.64
C ASN A 9 1.59 -12.46 -2.72
N LEU A 10 2.03 -11.90 -1.57
CA LEU A 10 3.19 -11.00 -1.54
C LEU A 10 4.47 -11.65 -2.09
N ALA A 11 4.66 -12.95 -1.92
CA ALA A 11 5.84 -13.65 -2.46
C ALA A 11 5.83 -13.80 -3.99
N LEU A 12 4.67 -13.59 -4.63
CA LEU A 12 4.46 -13.79 -6.07
C LEU A 12 4.50 -12.49 -6.88
N VAL A 13 4.51 -11.33 -6.22
CA VAL A 13 4.43 -10.01 -6.86
C VAL A 13 5.54 -9.08 -6.37
N LYS A 14 5.91 -8.10 -7.19
CA LYS A 14 6.88 -7.05 -6.82
C LYS A 14 6.22 -5.72 -6.44
N GLU A 15 4.95 -5.58 -6.79
CA GLU A 15 4.15 -4.39 -6.52
C GLU A 15 2.88 -4.80 -5.78
N ILE A 16 2.37 -3.90 -4.95
CA ILE A 16 1.09 -4.03 -4.29
C ILE A 16 0.23 -2.81 -4.59
N GLU A 17 -1.05 -3.03 -4.83
CA GLU A 17 -1.99 -1.93 -5.00
C GLU A 17 -2.30 -1.34 -3.62
N ILE A 18 -2.04 -0.05 -3.44
CA ILE A 18 -2.42 0.70 -2.24
C ILE A 18 -3.59 1.61 -2.57
N THR A 19 -4.56 1.73 -1.68
CA THR A 19 -5.63 2.73 -1.78
C THR A 19 -5.56 3.68 -0.60
N VAL A 20 -5.49 4.98 -0.90
CA VAL A 20 -5.35 6.06 0.09
C VAL A 20 -6.44 7.10 -0.13
N THR A 21 -6.77 7.87 0.91
CA THR A 21 -7.67 9.02 0.76
C THR A 21 -6.88 10.25 0.29
N GLY A 22 -7.28 10.87 -0.82
CA GLY A 22 -6.69 12.10 -1.32
C GLY A 22 -6.86 13.25 -0.33
N ARG A 23 -5.76 13.80 0.21
CA ARG A 23 -5.79 14.81 1.29
C ARG A 23 -6.50 16.13 0.94
N LYS A 24 -6.63 16.43 -0.36
CA LYS A 24 -7.33 17.62 -0.86
C LYS A 24 -8.75 17.31 -1.35
N SER A 25 -8.95 16.13 -1.93
CA SER A 25 -10.18 15.77 -2.64
C SER A 25 -11.12 14.86 -1.84
N GLY A 26 -10.64 14.21 -0.78
CA GLY A 26 -11.37 13.19 -0.04
C GLY A 26 -11.61 11.88 -0.81
N ARG A 27 -11.21 11.79 -2.08
CA ARG A 27 -11.46 10.63 -2.94
C ARG A 27 -10.49 9.48 -2.60
N SER A 28 -10.95 8.25 -2.76
CA SER A 28 -10.07 7.08 -2.79
C SER A 28 -9.21 7.10 -4.05
N ILE A 29 -7.91 6.91 -3.88
CA ILE A 29 -6.93 6.89 -4.97
C ILE A 29 -6.13 5.59 -4.82
N SER A 30 -6.16 4.76 -5.85
CA SER A 30 -5.41 3.51 -5.91
C SER A 30 -4.16 3.70 -6.78
N THR A 31 -3.01 3.21 -6.32
CA THR A 31 -1.77 3.17 -7.10
C THR A 31 -0.97 1.91 -6.76
N PRO A 32 -0.30 1.27 -7.74
CA PRO A 32 0.68 0.23 -7.46
C PRO A 32 1.94 0.85 -6.83
N VAL A 33 2.53 0.13 -5.87
CA VAL A 33 3.75 0.53 -5.15
C VAL A 33 4.66 -0.66 -4.94
N TRP A 34 5.95 -0.50 -5.24
CA TRP A 34 6.98 -1.50 -4.93
C TRP A 34 7.11 -1.67 -3.42
N PHE A 35 7.38 -2.90 -2.99
CA PHE A 35 7.53 -3.18 -1.57
C PHE A 35 8.67 -4.16 -1.27
N VAL A 36 9.10 -4.15 -0.02
CA VAL A 36 9.88 -5.21 0.60
C VAL A 36 9.06 -5.80 1.74
N HIS A 37 8.93 -7.12 1.77
CA HIS A 37 8.28 -7.85 2.86
C HIS A 37 9.36 -8.52 3.72
N GLU A 38 9.41 -8.15 5.00
CA GLU A 38 10.41 -8.65 5.95
C GLU A 38 9.74 -8.97 7.29
N GLY A 39 9.72 -10.25 7.66
CA GLY A 39 9.05 -10.71 8.87
C GLY A 39 7.56 -10.36 8.87
N GLN A 40 7.14 -9.48 9.78
CA GLN A 40 5.76 -8.99 9.88
C GLN A 40 5.58 -7.57 9.32
N LYS A 41 6.62 -7.01 8.69
CA LYS A 41 6.64 -5.64 8.19
C LYS A 41 6.57 -5.61 6.67
N LEU A 42 5.81 -4.65 6.16
CA LEU A 42 5.75 -4.32 4.75
C LEU A 42 6.31 -2.91 4.56
N TYR A 43 7.45 -2.80 3.90
CA TYR A 43 8.05 -1.52 3.56
C TYR A 43 7.62 -1.11 2.16
N LEU A 44 6.90 0.00 2.04
CA LEU A 44 6.50 0.57 0.76
C LEU A 44 7.58 1.51 0.24
N ILE A 45 7.98 1.36 -1.03
CA ILE A 45 9.07 2.11 -1.64
C ILE A 45 8.50 3.26 -2.48
N PRO A 46 8.63 4.52 -2.04
CA PRO A 46 8.23 5.66 -2.84
C PRO A 46 9.29 5.97 -3.89
N VAL A 47 9.00 5.69 -5.17
CA VAL A 47 9.90 6.04 -6.30
C VAL A 47 10.25 7.53 -6.31
N LYS A 48 9.28 8.42 -6.00
CA LYS A 48 9.50 9.88 -5.90
C LYS A 48 9.76 10.34 -4.46
N GLY A 49 10.11 9.43 -3.55
CA GLY A 49 10.30 9.72 -2.13
C GLY A 49 9.07 10.41 -1.52
N THR A 50 9.35 11.35 -0.62
CA THR A 50 8.34 12.16 0.09
C THR A 50 7.52 13.07 -0.83
N HIS A 51 7.91 13.24 -2.10
CA HIS A 51 7.15 14.00 -3.08
C HIS A 51 5.96 13.22 -3.65
N SER A 52 5.93 11.90 -3.47
CA SER A 52 4.85 11.02 -3.94
C SER A 52 3.49 11.43 -3.36
N ASN A 53 2.47 11.51 -4.20
CA ASN A 53 1.13 11.91 -3.75
C ASN A 53 0.56 10.93 -2.72
N TRP A 54 0.76 9.63 -2.90
CA TRP A 54 0.29 8.64 -1.94
C TRP A 54 0.95 8.81 -0.57
N TYR A 55 2.26 9.11 -0.53
CA TYR A 55 2.98 9.35 0.71
C TYR A 55 2.42 10.57 1.45
N LYS A 56 2.26 11.70 0.75
CA LYS A 56 1.64 12.91 1.31
C LYS A 56 0.19 12.68 1.78
N ASN A 57 -0.54 11.78 1.11
CA ASN A 57 -1.91 11.43 1.48
C ASN A 57 -1.95 10.61 2.78
N VAL A 58 -1.09 9.60 2.92
CA VAL A 58 -1.00 8.78 4.15
C VAL A 58 -0.52 9.60 5.34
N LEU A 59 0.39 10.55 5.15
CA LEU A 59 0.79 11.47 6.22
C LEU A 59 -0.37 12.33 6.73
N ALA A 60 -1.28 12.74 5.84
CA ALA A 60 -2.45 13.54 6.22
C ALA A 60 -3.57 12.68 6.83
N LYS A 61 -3.74 11.44 6.36
CA LYS A 61 -4.70 10.47 6.89
C LYS A 61 -4.04 9.08 6.94
N PRO A 62 -3.63 8.60 8.13
CA PRO A 62 -2.82 7.39 8.30
C PRO A 62 -3.67 6.11 8.21
N THR A 63 -4.47 6.00 7.15
CA THR A 63 -5.30 4.84 6.85
C THR A 63 -5.12 4.51 5.38
N MET A 64 -4.86 3.24 5.09
CA MET A 64 -4.72 2.76 3.72
C MET A 64 -5.22 1.34 3.61
N GLN A 65 -5.69 0.99 2.42
CA GLN A 65 -5.98 -0.40 2.07
C GLN A 65 -4.85 -0.93 1.20
N LEU A 66 -4.46 -2.17 1.45
CA LEU A 66 -3.50 -2.91 0.64
C LEU A 66 -4.25 -4.04 -0.08
N SER A 67 -3.98 -4.25 -1.36
CA SER A 67 -4.58 -5.34 -2.11
C SER A 67 -3.64 -6.07 -3.04
N THR A 68 -3.67 -7.40 -2.98
CA THR A 68 -2.91 -8.31 -3.86
C THR A 68 -3.64 -9.65 -4.00
N GLY A 69 -3.59 -10.24 -5.20
CA GLY A 69 -4.19 -11.54 -5.50
C GLY A 69 -5.64 -11.68 -5.05
N GLY A 70 -6.47 -10.65 -5.32
CA GLY A 70 -7.89 -10.64 -4.97
C GLY A 70 -8.22 -10.38 -3.49
N ARG A 71 -7.21 -10.22 -2.64
CA ARG A 71 -7.39 -10.00 -1.19
C ARG A 71 -7.14 -8.55 -0.82
N LYS A 72 -7.80 -8.10 0.25
CA LYS A 72 -7.76 -6.73 0.75
C LYS A 72 -7.55 -6.73 2.25
N VAL A 73 -6.61 -5.91 2.72
CA VAL A 73 -6.40 -5.66 4.15
C VAL A 73 -6.35 -4.15 4.38
N THR A 74 -6.84 -3.68 5.53
CA THR A 74 -6.83 -2.27 5.94
C THR A 74 -6.08 -2.14 7.26
#